data_AF-A0A3S9H8G6-F1
#
_entry.id   AF-A0A3S9H8G6-F1
#
_cell.length_a   1.000
_cell.length_b   1.000
_cell.length_c   1.000
_cell.angle_alpha   90.00
_cell.angle_beta   90.00
_cell.angle_gamma   90.00
#
_symmetry.space_group_name_H-M   'P 1'
#
loop_
_entity.id
_entity.type
_entity.pdbx_description
1 polymer ?
#
loop_
_entity_poly.entity_id
_entity_poly.type
_entity_poly.pdbx_seq_one_letter_code
_entity_poly.pdbx_strand_id
1 'polypeptide(L)'
;MTDLFYEKTILKPLFNTGYLDAGTTYPRLIKLNEENKKGVFLATCDQGQLIKGRQVWPIFRTEDYGKTWDKIIDFQNDYEDCPLQMNPVLFEIPKGTNGFESGMILLSGIIKPQDISKTILPIYYSKDGGYHWNRLAQVDGGGPAIYNNSPEAKTTAIWEPLFFVNKYGDLTIGYSDERMKSEGILQALVLKYFNPNKNTWSPIYPMVAYPHPYHRPGMISIVRTKNSGYVGVYEVVNSPSIEKNFAEIFVCHSEDGLVWNFQDMGTKIKTRDGVVPGSAPFVSTINTEKGEAIIVSSKWMIVENEVRNCQDLFINYTDGYGYWDRIPMPISYNCVNTEVENSAYSQSILGGDNELFQLVTVNNEKTQLNDLMFGSLKLPDFTIDAKQMGEENNILTFLTKDATSSRVAELTVISRLRIKVPSTNFINSIAIRYRSVSYPSTLLLWINNQPRLIYLEKTHKKFKWIFVKVNEIIYSEIFIEDLQGARTIEIDSCNFYFKN
;
A
#
# COMPACT_ATOMS: atom_id res chain seq x y z
N MET A 1 -10.51 -6.44 -22.56
CA MET A 1 -10.16 -7.72 -21.90
C MET A 1 -8.76 -7.57 -21.30
N THR A 2 -8.69 -7.24 -20.01
CA THR A 2 -7.47 -7.41 -19.20
C THR A 2 -7.65 -8.67 -18.39
N ASP A 3 -6.59 -9.48 -18.30
CA ASP A 3 -6.52 -10.66 -17.45
C ASP A 3 -6.92 -10.31 -16.01
N LEU A 4 -7.42 -11.29 -15.27
CA LEU A 4 -7.82 -11.08 -13.87
C LEU A 4 -6.64 -10.57 -13.01
N PHE A 5 -5.43 -11.00 -13.35
CA PHE A 5 -4.17 -10.52 -12.80
C PHE A 5 -3.21 -10.16 -13.91
N TYR A 6 -2.49 -9.07 -13.71
CA TYR A 6 -1.35 -8.71 -14.53
C TYR A 6 -0.19 -8.29 -13.61
N GLU A 7 1.04 -8.63 -13.98
CA GLU A 7 2.22 -8.12 -13.28
C GLU A 7 3.39 -7.90 -14.25
N LYS A 8 4.26 -6.96 -13.90
CA LYS A 8 5.42 -6.56 -14.68
C LYS A 8 6.51 -6.02 -13.77
N THR A 9 7.73 -6.49 -13.96
CA THR A 9 8.91 -5.79 -13.41
C THR A 9 9.22 -4.57 -14.27
N ILE A 10 9.27 -3.39 -13.64
CA ILE A 10 9.55 -2.09 -14.27
C ILE A 10 11.05 -1.77 -14.18
N LEU A 11 11.66 -2.02 -13.02
CA LEU A 11 13.08 -1.76 -12.78
C LEU A 11 13.71 -2.94 -12.05
N LYS A 12 14.87 -3.38 -12.55
CA LYS A 12 15.76 -4.33 -11.88
C LYS A 12 17.06 -3.61 -11.55
N PRO A 13 17.30 -3.17 -10.31
CA PRO A 13 18.55 -2.54 -9.96
C PRO A 13 19.71 -3.52 -10.16
N LEU A 14 20.82 -3.04 -10.73
CA LEU A 14 21.99 -3.87 -11.03
C LEU A 14 23.02 -3.87 -9.90
N PHE A 15 23.04 -2.83 -9.07
CA PHE A 15 23.91 -2.64 -7.92
C PHE A 15 23.30 -1.58 -6.98
N ASN A 16 23.67 -1.61 -5.70
CA ASN A 16 23.45 -0.49 -4.79
C ASN A 16 24.72 0.37 -4.70
N THR A 17 24.58 1.61 -4.24
CA THR A 17 25.73 2.50 -4.00
C THR A 17 25.94 2.77 -2.50
N GLY A 18 25.32 1.95 -1.63
CA GLY A 18 25.40 2.06 -0.17
C GLY A 18 24.48 3.09 0.50
N TYR A 19 23.76 3.95 -0.26
CA TYR A 19 22.78 4.88 0.33
C TYR A 19 21.40 4.25 0.58
N LEU A 20 21.09 3.18 -0.13
CA LEU A 20 19.89 2.36 0.00
C LEU A 20 20.29 0.92 -0.32
N ASP A 21 20.56 0.13 0.72
CA ASP A 21 21.05 -1.26 0.57
C ASP A 21 20.06 -2.13 -0.21
N ALA A 22 18.77 -1.81 -0.10
CA ALA A 22 17.66 -2.48 -0.76
C ALA A 22 17.56 -2.25 -2.27
N GLY A 23 18.38 -1.38 -2.89
CA GLY A 23 18.35 -1.11 -4.33
C GLY A 23 17.21 -0.21 -4.81
N THR A 24 15.95 -0.54 -4.47
CA THR A 24 14.78 0.34 -4.67
C THR A 24 13.82 0.30 -3.47
N THR A 25 13.16 1.42 -3.16
CA THR A 25 12.15 1.54 -2.09
C THR A 25 11.15 2.67 -2.38
N TYR A 26 10.16 2.85 -1.51
CA TYR A 26 9.22 3.98 -1.53
C TYR A 26 8.54 4.23 -2.90
N PRO A 27 7.90 3.22 -3.50
CA PRO A 27 7.32 3.37 -4.83
C PRO A 27 6.05 4.24 -4.79
N ARG A 28 5.86 5.08 -5.81
CA ARG A 28 4.66 5.89 -6.02
C ARG A 28 4.12 5.75 -7.42
N LEU A 29 2.80 5.61 -7.51
CA LEU A 29 2.06 5.42 -8.75
C LEU A 29 0.93 6.45 -8.80
N ILE A 30 0.77 7.12 -9.93
CA ILE A 30 -0.43 7.89 -10.27
C ILE A 30 -0.97 7.45 -11.62
N LYS A 31 -2.30 7.51 -11.76
CA LYS A 31 -2.97 7.38 -13.05
C LYS A 31 -3.23 8.78 -13.58
N LEU A 32 -2.80 9.05 -14.81
CA LEU A 32 -3.02 10.36 -15.43
C LEU A 32 -4.39 10.41 -16.11
N ASN A 33 -5.03 11.57 -16.04
CA ASN A 33 -6.26 11.88 -16.75
C ASN A 33 -5.97 12.60 -18.07
N GLU A 34 -5.36 11.87 -19.01
CA GLU A 34 -5.07 12.38 -20.35
C GLU A 34 -6.30 12.20 -21.27
N GLU A 35 -6.76 13.28 -21.90
CA GLU A 35 -7.86 13.22 -22.87
C GLU A 35 -7.52 12.23 -24.00
N ASN A 36 -8.48 11.36 -24.34
CA ASN A 36 -8.37 10.33 -25.39
C ASN A 36 -7.34 9.21 -25.14
N LYS A 37 -6.68 9.16 -23.99
CA LYS A 37 -5.82 8.03 -23.60
C LYS A 37 -6.32 7.41 -22.30
N LYS A 38 -6.52 6.09 -22.32
CA LYS A 38 -6.88 5.33 -21.11
C LYS A 38 -5.70 4.46 -20.71
N GLY A 39 -5.47 4.37 -19.40
CA GLY A 39 -4.42 3.51 -18.85
C GLY A 39 -3.02 4.12 -18.90
N VAL A 40 -2.93 5.45 -18.88
CA VAL A 40 -1.66 6.15 -18.69
C VAL A 40 -1.33 6.21 -17.21
N PHE A 41 -0.14 5.73 -16.84
CA PHE A 41 0.37 5.83 -15.47
C PHE A 41 1.78 6.40 -15.45
N LEU A 42 2.08 7.12 -14.37
CA LEU A 42 3.45 7.44 -13.98
C LEU A 42 3.83 6.69 -12.71
N ALA A 43 5.04 6.15 -12.70
CA ALA A 43 5.63 5.48 -11.57
C ALA A 43 6.99 6.11 -11.22
N THR A 44 7.28 6.19 -9.93
CA THR A 44 8.61 6.56 -9.42
C THR A 44 8.93 5.79 -8.14
N CYS A 45 10.17 5.88 -7.68
CA CYS A 45 10.64 5.24 -6.45
C CYS A 45 11.90 5.94 -5.94
N ASP A 46 12.31 5.62 -4.72
CA ASP A 46 13.67 5.86 -4.27
C ASP A 46 14.60 4.81 -4.90
N GLN A 47 15.58 5.28 -5.67
CA GLN A 47 16.58 4.44 -6.31
C GLN A 47 17.92 4.54 -5.58
N GLY A 48 18.50 3.39 -5.23
CA GLY A 48 19.80 3.30 -4.58
C GLY A 48 20.99 3.52 -5.51
N GLN A 49 20.82 3.39 -6.83
CA GLN A 49 21.85 3.71 -7.82
C GLN A 49 21.96 5.23 -8.02
N LEU A 50 23.15 5.79 -7.80
CA LEU A 50 23.45 7.19 -8.13
C LEU A 50 23.65 7.38 -9.64
N ILE A 51 23.19 8.51 -10.16
CA ILE A 51 23.43 8.97 -11.54
C ILE A 51 24.27 10.23 -11.48
N LYS A 52 25.48 10.18 -12.06
CA LYS A 52 26.47 11.28 -12.01
C LYS A 52 26.73 11.77 -10.57
N GLY A 53 26.79 10.85 -9.61
CA GLY A 53 27.06 11.14 -8.20
C GLY A 53 25.88 11.70 -7.40
N ARG A 54 24.66 11.75 -7.97
CA ARG A 54 23.44 12.24 -7.31
C ARG A 54 22.38 11.15 -7.22
N GLN A 55 21.59 11.15 -6.15
CA GLN A 55 20.36 10.34 -6.07
C GLN A 55 19.34 10.87 -7.08
N VAL A 56 18.50 9.97 -7.59
CA VAL A 56 17.48 10.30 -8.59
C VAL A 56 16.15 9.70 -8.20
N TRP A 57 15.08 10.32 -8.67
CA TRP A 57 13.74 9.73 -8.74
C TRP A 57 13.53 9.32 -10.20
N PRO A 58 13.76 8.06 -10.57
CA PRO A 58 13.47 7.62 -11.93
C PRO A 58 11.96 7.74 -12.16
N ILE A 59 11.56 8.25 -13.31
CA ILE A 59 10.16 8.38 -13.70
C ILE A 59 9.93 7.44 -14.86
N PHE A 60 8.98 6.54 -14.67
CA PHE A 60 8.52 5.58 -15.67
C PHE A 60 7.12 5.95 -16.12
N ARG A 61 6.83 5.72 -17.39
CA ARG A 61 5.54 5.98 -18.00
C ARG A 61 5.06 4.75 -18.75
N THR A 62 3.76 4.53 -18.72
CA THR A 62 3.05 3.53 -19.52
C THR A 62 1.83 4.21 -20.16
N GLU A 63 1.43 3.77 -21.35
CA GLU A 63 0.20 4.20 -22.00
C GLU A 63 -0.79 3.04 -22.26
N ASP A 64 -0.50 1.84 -21.76
CA ASP A 64 -1.19 0.61 -22.14
C ASP A 64 -1.63 -0.23 -20.93
N TYR A 65 -2.00 0.44 -19.84
CA TYR A 65 -2.36 -0.18 -18.57
C TYR A 65 -1.21 -0.96 -17.91
N GLY A 66 0.01 -0.43 -18.05
CA GLY A 66 1.20 -0.99 -17.42
C GLY A 66 1.76 -2.23 -18.12
N LYS A 67 1.32 -2.54 -19.35
CA LYS A 67 1.84 -3.69 -20.10
C LYS A 67 3.26 -3.46 -20.58
N THR A 68 3.54 -2.23 -21.00
CA THR A 68 4.86 -1.72 -21.37
C THR A 68 5.16 -0.47 -20.55
N TRP A 69 6.44 -0.31 -20.21
CA TRP A 69 6.92 0.80 -19.39
C TRP A 69 8.21 1.34 -20.00
N ASP A 70 8.27 2.65 -20.15
CA ASP A 70 9.46 3.38 -20.57
C ASP A 70 9.96 4.24 -19.41
N LYS A 71 11.27 4.21 -19.17
CA LYS A 71 11.90 5.18 -18.28
C LYS A 71 12.08 6.49 -19.06
N ILE A 72 11.32 7.51 -18.69
CA ILE A 72 11.33 8.79 -19.41
C ILE A 72 12.40 9.75 -18.90
N ILE A 73 12.74 9.71 -17.60
CA ILE A 73 13.81 10.53 -17.01
C ILE A 73 14.33 9.93 -15.70
N ASP A 74 15.61 10.18 -15.40
CA ASP A 74 16.16 10.07 -14.05
C ASP A 74 16.14 11.46 -13.40
N PHE A 75 15.05 11.82 -12.71
CA PHE A 75 14.85 13.18 -12.21
C PHE A 75 15.84 13.51 -11.08
N GLN A 76 16.58 14.62 -11.26
CA GLN A 76 17.48 15.20 -10.27
C GLN A 76 16.97 16.56 -9.83
N ASN A 77 16.96 16.79 -8.52
CA ASN A 77 16.67 18.10 -7.96
C ASN A 77 17.72 19.16 -8.36
N ASP A 78 17.32 20.42 -8.41
CA ASP A 78 18.14 21.56 -8.88
C ASP A 78 18.98 22.24 -7.79
N TYR A 79 19.01 21.70 -6.57
CA TYR A 79 19.80 22.23 -5.46
C TYR A 79 21.21 21.64 -5.51
N GLU A 80 22.19 22.45 -5.89
CA GLU A 80 23.58 22.00 -6.08
C GLU A 80 24.14 21.34 -4.81
N ASP A 81 23.86 21.92 -3.63
CA ASP A 81 24.30 21.45 -2.31
C ASP A 81 23.56 20.20 -1.80
N CYS A 82 22.48 19.77 -2.47
CA CYS A 82 21.62 18.66 -2.04
C CYS A 82 21.63 17.49 -3.04
N PRO A 83 22.69 16.67 -3.08
CA PRO A 83 22.78 15.55 -4.02
C PRO A 83 21.90 14.36 -3.64
N LEU A 84 21.30 14.37 -2.43
CA LEU A 84 20.50 13.27 -1.90
C LEU A 84 19.03 13.64 -1.90
N GLN A 85 18.16 12.70 -2.27
CA GLN A 85 16.71 12.86 -2.32
C GLN A 85 16.02 11.55 -1.93
N MET A 86 14.89 11.63 -1.23
CA MET A 86 14.14 10.48 -0.72
C MET A 86 12.62 10.75 -0.67
N ASN A 87 11.84 9.71 -0.48
CA ASN A 87 10.39 9.75 -0.26
C ASN A 87 9.60 10.51 -1.34
N PRO A 88 9.72 10.15 -2.63
CA PRO A 88 9.05 10.85 -3.69
C PRO A 88 7.53 10.78 -3.53
N VAL A 89 6.82 11.76 -4.10
CA VAL A 89 5.38 11.73 -4.32
C VAL A 89 5.05 12.38 -5.65
N LEU A 90 4.16 11.74 -6.41
CA LEU A 90 3.59 12.26 -7.64
C LEU A 90 2.13 12.64 -7.41
N PHE A 91 1.66 13.70 -8.06
CA PHE A 91 0.26 14.13 -7.99
C PHE A 91 -0.15 14.86 -9.26
N GLU A 92 -1.25 14.48 -9.89
CA GLU A 92 -1.82 15.24 -11.00
C GLU A 92 -2.85 16.24 -10.47
N ILE A 93 -2.71 17.52 -10.82
CA ILE A 93 -3.63 18.58 -10.42
C ILE A 93 -5.02 18.33 -11.01
N PRO A 94 -6.06 18.12 -10.18
CA PRO A 94 -7.43 17.99 -10.66
C PRO A 94 -7.98 19.31 -11.19
N LYS A 95 -8.97 19.21 -12.08
CA LYS A 95 -9.72 20.37 -12.56
C LYS A 95 -10.37 21.12 -11.39
N GLY A 96 -10.21 22.44 -11.39
CA GLY A 96 -10.79 23.32 -10.37
C GLY A 96 -9.91 23.55 -9.13
N THR A 97 -8.66 23.07 -9.14
CA THR A 97 -7.70 23.40 -8.08
C THR A 97 -7.30 24.87 -8.16
N ASN A 98 -7.42 25.61 -7.06
CA ASN A 98 -7.19 27.05 -7.03
C ASN A 98 -5.73 27.39 -7.31
N GLY A 99 -5.49 28.28 -8.27
CA GLY A 99 -4.15 28.76 -8.62
C GLY A 99 -3.30 27.80 -9.45
N PHE A 100 -3.85 26.65 -9.89
CA PHE A 100 -3.11 25.65 -10.67
C PHE A 100 -3.84 25.25 -11.96
N GLU A 101 -3.06 24.93 -12.98
CA GLU A 101 -3.57 24.38 -14.24
C GLU A 101 -3.89 22.88 -14.06
N SER A 102 -5.09 22.46 -14.49
CA SER A 102 -5.49 21.04 -14.51
C SER A 102 -4.53 20.21 -15.36
N GLY A 103 -4.22 18.99 -14.93
CA GLY A 103 -3.32 18.08 -15.65
C GLY A 103 -1.83 18.41 -15.48
N MET A 104 -1.48 19.49 -14.78
CA MET A 104 -0.13 19.70 -14.30
C MET A 104 0.25 18.58 -13.34
N ILE A 105 1.43 18.00 -13.49
CA ILE A 105 1.92 16.92 -12.64
C ILE A 105 2.92 17.51 -11.66
N LEU A 106 2.73 17.25 -10.38
CA LEU A 106 3.64 17.64 -9.31
C LEU A 106 4.53 16.47 -8.91
N LEU A 107 5.76 16.79 -8.55
CA LEU A 107 6.73 15.89 -7.93
C LEU A 107 7.31 16.57 -6.70
N SER A 108 7.32 15.87 -5.58
CA SER A 108 7.96 16.30 -4.34
C SER A 108 8.61 15.11 -3.66
N GLY A 109 9.25 15.37 -2.53
CA GLY A 109 10.02 14.45 -1.70
C GLY A 109 10.95 15.26 -0.81
N ILE A 110 11.77 14.60 0.01
CA ILE A 110 12.77 15.29 0.82
C ILE A 110 14.11 15.29 0.09
N ILE A 111 14.70 16.47 -0.07
CA ILE A 111 16.09 16.62 -0.51
C ILE A 111 16.97 17.02 0.67
N LYS A 112 18.24 16.65 0.63
CA LYS A 112 19.20 16.91 1.71
C LYS A 112 20.64 17.01 1.21
N PRO A 113 21.50 17.77 1.91
CA PRO A 113 22.92 17.79 1.64
C PRO A 113 23.59 16.44 1.92
N GLN A 114 24.81 16.29 1.40
CA GLN A 114 25.61 15.09 1.54
C GLN A 114 25.91 14.73 3.02
N ASP A 115 26.04 15.75 3.87
CA ASP A 115 26.26 15.63 5.31
C ASP A 115 24.96 15.45 6.11
N ILE A 116 23.82 15.31 5.41
CA ILE A 116 22.46 15.13 5.95
C ILE A 116 22.03 16.18 6.98
N SER A 117 22.66 17.36 7.02
CA SER A 117 22.49 18.39 8.07
C SER A 117 21.13 19.09 8.10
N LYS A 118 20.33 18.99 7.03
CA LYS A 118 18.99 19.57 6.91
C LYS A 118 18.10 18.71 6.02
N THR A 119 16.80 18.90 6.16
CA THR A 119 15.77 18.34 5.27
C THR A 119 15.05 19.49 4.58
N ILE A 120 14.82 19.37 3.27
CA ILE A 120 14.14 20.40 2.47
C ILE A 120 13.00 19.74 1.71
N LEU A 121 11.83 20.38 1.70
CA LEU A 121 10.65 19.92 0.99
C LEU A 121 10.38 20.82 -0.24
N PRO A 122 10.99 20.54 -1.40
CA PRO A 122 10.72 21.23 -2.65
C PRO A 122 9.48 20.67 -3.35
N ILE A 123 8.93 21.45 -4.29
CA ILE A 123 7.94 20.98 -5.27
C ILE A 123 8.46 21.32 -6.65
N TYR A 124 8.33 20.36 -7.56
CA TYR A 124 8.54 20.50 -8.99
C TYR A 124 7.24 20.24 -9.72
N TYR A 125 7.12 20.79 -10.93
CA TYR A 125 5.98 20.55 -11.81
C TYR A 125 6.39 20.21 -13.23
N SER A 126 5.57 19.42 -13.90
CA SER A 126 5.61 19.11 -15.33
C SER A 126 4.25 19.44 -15.97
N LYS A 127 4.29 19.98 -17.19
CA LYS A 127 3.08 20.29 -17.99
C LYS A 127 2.96 19.41 -19.24
N ASP A 128 3.85 18.43 -19.40
CA ASP A 128 4.01 17.66 -20.63
C ASP A 128 3.98 16.15 -20.41
N GLY A 129 3.32 15.68 -19.35
CA GLY A 129 3.20 14.25 -19.06
C GLY A 129 4.41 13.67 -18.30
N GLY A 130 5.24 14.51 -17.69
CA GLY A 130 6.36 14.10 -16.83
C GLY A 130 7.73 14.09 -17.53
N TYR A 131 7.85 14.63 -18.75
CA TYR A 131 9.11 14.63 -19.50
C TYR A 131 10.04 15.77 -19.09
N HIS A 132 9.49 16.96 -18.86
CA HIS A 132 10.27 18.12 -18.40
C HIS A 132 9.71 18.68 -17.08
N TRP A 133 10.62 19.09 -16.20
CA TRP A 133 10.29 19.51 -14.83
C TRP A 133 10.90 20.86 -14.51
N ASN A 134 10.14 21.69 -13.80
CA ASN A 134 10.59 22.99 -13.30
C ASN A 134 10.32 23.10 -11.79
N ARG A 135 11.16 23.81 -11.06
CA ARG A 135 10.92 24.06 -9.64
C ARG A 135 9.73 25.00 -9.47
N LEU A 136 8.77 24.60 -8.64
CA LEU A 136 7.61 25.41 -8.26
C LEU A 136 7.89 26.22 -7.00
N ALA A 137 8.31 25.55 -5.92
CA ALA A 137 8.45 26.15 -4.60
C ALA A 137 9.34 25.32 -3.67
N GLN A 138 9.74 25.92 -2.55
CA GLN A 138 10.11 25.21 -1.33
C GLN A 138 9.00 25.42 -0.30
N VAL A 139 8.40 24.33 0.18
CA VAL A 139 7.26 24.37 1.11
C VAL A 139 7.75 24.61 2.54
N ASP A 140 8.76 23.86 2.96
CA ASP A 140 9.26 23.84 4.33
C ASP A 140 10.70 23.28 4.40
N GLY A 141 11.28 23.28 5.59
CA GLY A 141 12.55 22.64 5.90
C GLY A 141 12.66 22.25 7.37
N GLY A 142 13.41 21.19 7.64
CA GLY A 142 13.70 20.67 8.97
C GLY A 142 15.19 20.50 9.22
N GLY A 143 15.51 19.99 10.40
CA GLY A 143 16.88 19.67 10.79
C GLY A 143 17.44 18.40 10.12
N PRO A 144 18.54 17.85 10.67
CA PRO A 144 19.25 16.74 10.06
C PRO A 144 18.37 15.52 9.81
N ALA A 145 18.55 14.88 8.65
CA ALA A 145 17.81 13.69 8.22
C ALA A 145 18.29 12.44 8.99
N ILE A 146 18.03 12.41 10.30
CA ILE A 146 18.40 11.33 11.22
C ILE A 146 17.11 10.68 11.72
N TYR A 147 16.96 9.39 11.44
CA TYR A 147 15.91 8.57 12.03
C TYR A 147 16.29 8.21 13.48
N ASN A 148 15.46 8.59 14.45
CA ASN A 148 15.63 8.22 15.85
C ASN A 148 14.27 8.08 16.54
N ASN A 149 13.87 6.84 16.83
CA ASN A 149 12.60 6.53 17.50
C ASN A 149 12.71 6.46 19.04
N SER A 150 13.85 6.80 19.65
CA SER A 150 13.95 6.82 21.12
C SER A 150 13.14 7.98 21.71
N PRO A 151 12.55 7.81 22.91
CA PRO A 151 11.84 8.88 23.63
C PRO A 151 12.67 10.16 23.85
N GLU A 152 13.99 10.03 23.90
CA GLU A 152 14.95 11.11 24.13
C GLU A 152 15.42 11.82 22.84
N ALA A 153 14.87 11.44 21.68
CA ALA A 153 15.31 11.98 20.40
C ALA A 153 15.09 13.50 20.30
N LYS A 154 16.16 14.22 19.90
CA LYS A 154 16.16 15.68 19.65
C LYS A 154 16.16 16.04 18.16
N THR A 155 15.84 15.06 17.32
CA THR A 155 15.74 15.19 15.87
C THR A 155 14.63 16.19 15.50
N THR A 156 14.77 16.86 14.36
CA THR A 156 13.87 17.94 13.92
C THR A 156 13.61 17.88 12.41
N ALA A 157 13.82 16.70 11.81
CA ALA A 157 13.59 16.48 10.40
C ALA A 157 12.11 16.50 10.03
N ILE A 158 11.86 16.73 8.74
CA ILE A 158 10.56 16.54 8.09
C ILE A 158 10.67 15.42 7.05
N TRP A 159 9.59 14.66 6.87
CA TRP A 159 9.60 13.43 6.06
C TRP A 159 8.32 13.25 5.23
N GLU A 160 8.42 12.43 4.18
CA GLU A 160 7.26 11.70 3.62
C GLU A 160 6.07 12.56 3.17
N PRO A 161 6.25 13.42 2.16
CA PRO A 161 5.16 14.26 1.68
C PRO A 161 4.04 13.46 0.98
N LEU A 162 2.82 14.00 1.08
CA LEU A 162 1.63 13.58 0.36
C LEU A 162 0.86 14.80 -0.13
N PHE A 163 0.44 14.82 -1.39
CA PHE A 163 -0.47 15.84 -1.92
C PHE A 163 -1.93 15.40 -1.87
N PHE A 164 -2.82 16.37 -1.67
CA PHE A 164 -4.26 16.25 -1.95
C PHE A 164 -4.85 17.65 -2.17
N VAL A 165 -6.12 17.71 -2.58
CA VAL A 165 -6.88 18.96 -2.66
C VAL A 165 -7.94 18.95 -1.57
N ASN A 166 -7.92 19.99 -0.72
CA ASN A 166 -8.88 20.12 0.38
C ASN A 166 -10.27 20.56 -0.13
N LYS A 167 -11.27 20.60 0.76
CA LYS A 167 -12.66 20.92 0.39
C LYS A 167 -12.84 22.31 -0.24
N TYR A 168 -11.92 23.23 0.03
CA TYR A 168 -11.93 24.61 -0.47
C TYR A 168 -11.29 24.76 -1.86
N GLY A 169 -10.74 23.67 -2.41
CA GLY A 169 -10.08 23.66 -3.71
C GLY A 169 -8.59 24.01 -3.66
N ASP A 170 -8.00 24.13 -2.48
CA ASP A 170 -6.58 24.48 -2.36
C ASP A 170 -5.69 23.23 -2.36
N LEU A 171 -4.59 23.30 -3.11
CA LEU A 171 -3.53 22.31 -3.07
C LEU A 171 -2.96 22.25 -1.64
N THR A 172 -3.00 21.06 -1.05
CA THR A 172 -2.52 20.80 0.31
C THR A 172 -1.45 19.71 0.27
N ILE A 173 -0.43 19.89 1.10
CA ILE A 173 0.64 18.91 1.30
C ILE A 173 0.70 18.53 2.78
N GLY A 174 0.62 17.23 3.06
CA GLY A 174 0.85 16.65 4.37
C GLY A 174 2.23 16.01 4.45
N TYR A 175 2.83 15.98 5.64
CA TYR A 175 4.14 15.38 5.89
C TYR A 175 4.33 15.05 7.37
N SER A 176 5.32 14.20 7.68
CA SER A 176 5.75 13.90 9.06
C SER A 176 6.72 14.98 9.56
N ASP A 177 6.58 15.40 10.81
CA ASP A 177 7.33 16.53 11.39
C ASP A 177 7.81 16.25 12.82
N GLU A 178 9.10 16.35 13.06
CA GLU A 178 9.71 16.11 14.36
C GLU A 178 10.00 17.37 15.17
N ARG A 179 9.62 18.56 14.69
CA ARG A 179 10.01 19.84 15.31
C ARG A 179 9.26 20.16 16.60
N MET A 180 8.16 19.46 16.90
CA MET A 180 7.27 19.73 18.05
C MET A 180 7.73 19.06 19.37
N LYS A 181 9.03 18.77 19.55
CA LYS A 181 9.54 18.08 20.76
C LYS A 181 9.22 18.81 22.07
N SER A 182 9.21 20.14 22.07
CA SER A 182 8.90 20.95 23.27
C SER A 182 7.46 20.78 23.76
N GLU A 183 6.57 20.24 22.92
CA GLU A 183 5.17 19.97 23.25
C GLU A 183 4.96 18.52 23.72
N GLY A 184 6.04 17.75 23.92
CA GLY A 184 5.96 16.34 24.28
C GLY A 184 5.55 15.43 23.12
N ILE A 185 5.75 15.89 21.88
CA ILE A 185 5.39 15.17 20.65
C ILE A 185 6.66 14.69 19.96
N LEU A 186 6.85 13.37 19.90
CA LEU A 186 8.05 12.79 19.29
C LEU A 186 8.03 12.88 17.76
N GLN A 187 6.86 12.78 17.13
CA GLN A 187 6.66 13.13 15.72
C GLN A 187 5.18 13.49 15.55
N ALA A 188 4.87 14.42 14.67
CA ALA A 188 3.52 14.81 14.29
C ALA A 188 3.29 14.54 12.81
N LEU A 189 2.02 14.44 12.41
CA LEU A 189 1.56 14.64 11.04
C LEU A 189 1.00 16.05 10.93
N VAL A 190 1.48 16.79 9.95
CA VAL A 190 1.15 18.20 9.74
C VAL A 190 0.81 18.48 8.29
N LEU A 191 0.06 19.55 8.06
CA LEU A 191 -0.42 19.99 6.76
C LEU A 191 -0.02 21.45 6.48
N LYS A 192 0.21 21.77 5.22
CA LYS A 192 0.25 23.15 4.70
C LYS A 192 -0.55 23.22 3.41
N TYR A 193 -1.27 24.30 3.17
CA TYR A 193 -1.98 24.53 1.92
C TYR A 193 -1.45 25.77 1.20
N PHE A 194 -1.56 25.77 -0.12
CA PHE A 194 -1.17 26.91 -0.95
C PHE A 194 -2.27 27.96 -0.97
N ASN A 195 -1.94 29.20 -0.61
CA ASN A 195 -2.85 30.34 -0.74
C ASN A 195 -2.58 31.07 -2.06
N PRO A 196 -3.47 30.95 -3.07
CA PRO A 196 -3.25 31.55 -4.39
C PRO A 196 -3.30 33.08 -4.37
N ASN A 197 -4.06 33.68 -3.46
CA ASN A 197 -4.19 35.14 -3.36
C ASN A 197 -2.91 35.80 -2.82
N LYS A 198 -2.15 35.07 -2.01
CA LYS A 198 -0.88 35.55 -1.42
C LYS A 198 0.35 34.98 -2.12
N ASN A 199 0.18 33.95 -2.96
CA ASN A 199 1.27 33.18 -3.55
C ASN A 199 2.24 32.62 -2.47
N THR A 200 1.68 32.11 -1.37
CA THR A 200 2.43 31.60 -0.22
C THR A 200 1.80 30.33 0.32
N TRP A 201 2.61 29.45 0.89
CA TRP A 201 2.13 28.35 1.73
C TRP A 201 1.65 28.87 3.09
N SER A 202 0.60 28.24 3.63
CA SER A 202 0.09 28.54 4.97
C SER A 202 1.13 28.26 6.06
N PRO A 203 0.92 28.73 7.29
CA PRO A 203 1.54 28.11 8.47
C PRO A 203 1.18 26.62 8.59
N ILE A 204 1.80 25.93 9.54
CA ILE A 204 1.51 24.53 9.85
C ILE A 204 0.10 24.38 10.44
N TYR A 205 -0.64 23.39 9.93
CA TYR A 205 -1.88 22.87 10.51
C TYR A 205 -1.62 21.47 11.06
N PRO A 206 -1.74 21.23 12.38
CA PRO A 206 -1.55 19.89 12.92
C PRO A 206 -2.71 18.98 12.50
N MET A 207 -2.38 17.77 12.04
CA MET A 207 -3.36 16.74 11.70
C MET A 207 -3.41 15.65 12.78
N VAL A 208 -2.25 15.13 13.19
CA VAL A 208 -2.09 14.21 14.33
C VAL A 208 -0.83 14.64 15.06
N ALA A 209 -1.02 15.33 16.18
CA ALA A 209 0.03 15.93 16.98
C ALA A 209 -0.37 15.79 18.46
N TYR A 210 -0.55 14.55 18.90
CA TYR A 210 -0.97 14.25 20.25
C TYR A 210 0.26 14.00 21.15
N PRO A 211 0.34 14.62 22.34
CA PRO A 211 1.47 14.42 23.24
C PRO A 211 1.56 12.96 23.72
N HIS A 212 2.70 12.32 23.44
CA HIS A 212 2.97 10.94 23.86
C HIS A 212 4.47 10.72 24.04
N PRO A 213 4.91 10.02 25.10
CA PRO A 213 6.33 9.89 25.41
C PRO A 213 7.15 9.17 24.35
N TYR A 214 6.54 8.32 23.51
CA TYR A 214 7.30 7.50 22.56
C TYR A 214 6.61 7.22 21.22
N HIS A 215 5.35 7.59 21.01
CA HIS A 215 4.70 7.27 19.74
C HIS A 215 5.09 8.29 18.68
N ARG A 216 5.29 7.79 17.46
CA ARG A 216 5.69 8.58 16.30
C ARG A 216 4.72 8.31 15.14
N PRO A 217 3.58 9.01 15.09
CA PRO A 217 2.72 8.99 13.91
C PRO A 217 3.50 9.47 12.68
N GLY A 218 3.42 8.74 11.57
CA GLY A 218 4.22 8.99 10.35
C GLY A 218 3.61 8.40 9.09
N MET A 219 4.23 8.66 7.94
CA MET A 219 3.82 8.13 6.63
C MET A 219 2.35 8.41 6.28
N ILE A 220 1.96 9.67 6.35
CA ILE A 220 0.59 10.12 6.06
C ILE A 220 0.11 9.71 4.66
N SER A 221 -1.11 9.16 4.61
CA SER A 221 -1.86 8.92 3.38
C SER A 221 -3.31 9.37 3.58
N ILE A 222 -3.89 10.09 2.62
CA ILE A 222 -5.24 10.67 2.72
C ILE A 222 -6.01 10.39 1.44
N VAL A 223 -7.28 10.03 1.60
CA VAL A 223 -8.26 10.01 0.51
C VAL A 223 -9.49 10.83 0.85
N ARG A 224 -10.16 11.33 -0.18
CA ARG A 224 -11.50 11.90 -0.05
C ARG A 224 -12.52 10.80 -0.28
N THR A 225 -13.49 10.64 0.61
CA THR A 225 -14.63 9.72 0.46
C THR A 225 -15.92 10.50 0.29
N LYS A 226 -16.96 9.85 -0.25
CA LYS A 226 -18.28 10.46 -0.45
C LYS A 226 -18.98 10.78 0.88
N ASN A 227 -18.83 9.94 1.90
CA ASN A 227 -19.65 10.06 3.12
C ASN A 227 -18.96 10.81 4.26
N SER A 228 -17.63 10.75 4.38
CA SER A 228 -16.89 11.28 5.54
C SER A 228 -16.00 12.49 5.23
N GLY A 229 -16.02 13.00 4.00
CA GLY A 229 -15.09 14.05 3.58
C GLY A 229 -13.72 13.46 3.31
N TYR A 230 -12.84 13.42 4.31
CA TYR A 230 -11.46 12.97 4.21
C TYR A 230 -11.14 11.91 5.26
N VAL A 231 -10.49 10.84 4.82
CA VAL A 231 -9.99 9.75 5.67
C VAL A 231 -8.48 9.74 5.58
N GLY A 232 -7.82 9.90 6.73
CA GLY A 232 -6.37 9.82 6.88
C GLY A 232 -5.95 8.48 7.47
N VAL A 233 -4.89 7.88 6.92
CA VAL A 233 -4.30 6.62 7.38
C VAL A 233 -2.80 6.82 7.55
N TYR A 234 -2.25 6.28 8.64
CA TYR A 234 -0.84 6.48 9.01
C TYR A 234 -0.34 5.38 9.94
N GLU A 235 0.97 5.17 9.97
CA GLU A 235 1.61 4.28 10.96
C GLU A 235 1.87 5.03 12.27
N VAL A 236 1.92 4.29 13.38
CA VAL A 236 2.40 4.82 14.67
C VAL A 236 3.60 3.99 15.13
N VAL A 237 4.81 4.49 14.83
CA VAL A 237 6.06 3.89 15.31
C VAL A 237 6.09 3.88 16.83
N ASN A 238 6.64 2.82 17.41
CA ASN A 238 6.58 2.40 18.81
C ASN A 238 5.18 2.02 19.32
N SER A 239 4.17 1.86 18.45
CA SER A 239 2.92 1.17 18.82
C SER A 239 3.07 -0.34 18.63
N PRO A 240 2.55 -1.19 19.54
CA PRO A 240 1.84 -0.81 20.78
C PRO A 240 2.77 -0.47 21.95
N SER A 241 4.07 -0.72 21.83
CA SER A 241 5.11 -0.31 22.79
C SER A 241 6.46 -0.17 22.09
N ILE A 242 7.44 0.44 22.76
CA ILE A 242 8.82 0.59 22.25
C ILE A 242 9.44 -0.78 21.93
N GLU A 243 9.22 -1.77 22.79
CA GLU A 243 9.80 -3.11 22.65
C GLU A 243 9.21 -3.88 21.46
N LYS A 244 7.93 -3.67 21.16
CA LYS A 244 7.24 -4.35 20.06
C LYS A 244 7.43 -3.62 18.74
N ASN A 245 7.28 -2.30 18.75
CA ASN A 245 7.44 -1.41 17.61
C ASN A 245 6.86 -1.98 16.30
N PHE A 246 5.61 -2.43 16.35
CA PHE A 246 4.94 -3.01 15.18
C PHE A 246 4.52 -1.96 14.15
N ALA A 247 4.63 -0.68 14.50
CA ALA A 247 4.16 0.44 13.69
C ALA A 247 2.69 0.24 13.27
N GLU A 248 1.82 -0.06 14.24
CA GLU A 248 0.39 -0.31 13.99
C GLU A 248 -0.25 0.85 13.22
N ILE A 249 -1.15 0.54 12.29
CA ILE A 249 -1.77 1.53 11.42
C ILE A 249 -3.10 2.03 12.01
N PHE A 250 -3.30 3.34 11.98
CA PHE A 250 -4.46 4.05 12.50
C PHE A 250 -5.19 4.82 11.40
N VAL A 251 -6.46 5.11 11.64
CA VAL A 251 -7.34 5.91 10.78
C VAL A 251 -7.93 7.10 11.56
N CYS A 252 -8.01 8.26 10.92
CA CYS A 252 -8.70 9.45 11.41
C CYS A 252 -9.47 10.16 10.29
N HIS A 253 -10.23 11.19 10.65
CA HIS A 253 -11.21 11.83 9.76
C HIS A 253 -11.16 13.35 9.82
N SER A 254 -11.53 13.97 8.71
CA SER A 254 -11.77 15.42 8.61
C SER A 254 -12.86 15.69 7.59
N GLU A 255 -13.77 16.62 7.90
CA GLU A 255 -14.82 17.02 6.96
C GLU A 255 -14.29 17.85 5.78
N ASP A 256 -13.18 18.57 5.97
CA ASP A 256 -12.66 19.53 5.00
C ASP A 256 -11.23 19.25 4.53
N GLY A 257 -10.54 18.33 5.19
CA GLY A 257 -9.17 17.94 4.89
C GLY A 257 -8.11 18.86 5.52
N LEU A 258 -8.49 19.89 6.27
CA LEU A 258 -7.57 20.80 6.98
C LEU A 258 -7.72 20.76 8.49
N VAL A 259 -8.94 20.65 9.00
CA VAL A 259 -9.23 20.60 10.43
C VAL A 259 -9.42 19.16 10.86
N TRP A 260 -8.52 18.69 11.72
CA TRP A 260 -8.51 17.33 12.27
C TRP A 260 -8.53 17.41 13.80
N ASN A 261 -9.01 16.35 14.47
CA ASN A 261 -8.87 16.22 15.91
C ASN A 261 -7.42 15.84 16.25
N PHE A 262 -6.49 16.79 16.17
CA PHE A 262 -5.06 16.50 16.18
C PHE A 262 -4.53 15.92 17.49
N GLN A 263 -5.26 16.05 18.60
CA GLN A 263 -4.90 15.44 19.88
C GLN A 263 -5.39 13.98 20.01
N ASP A 264 -6.07 13.47 19.00
CA ASP A 264 -6.57 12.11 18.93
C ASP A 264 -5.71 11.28 17.97
N MET A 265 -5.25 10.12 18.44
CA MET A 265 -4.53 9.13 17.65
C MET A 265 -5.46 8.36 16.69
N GLY A 266 -6.77 8.61 16.74
CA GLY A 266 -7.73 7.93 15.89
C GLY A 266 -7.91 6.46 16.26
N THR A 267 -8.40 5.68 15.30
CA THR A 267 -8.80 4.29 15.51
C THR A 267 -7.80 3.34 14.86
N LYS A 268 -7.33 2.33 15.61
CA LYS A 268 -6.48 1.28 15.04
C LYS A 268 -7.25 0.46 14.00
N ILE A 269 -6.66 0.26 12.83
CA ILE A 269 -7.19 -0.65 11.81
C ILE A 269 -7.06 -2.08 12.32
N LYS A 270 -8.17 -2.83 12.27
CA LYS A 270 -8.21 -4.21 12.74
C LYS A 270 -9.30 -5.02 12.02
N THR A 271 -9.01 -6.28 11.73
CA THR A 271 -9.98 -7.23 11.20
C THR A 271 -10.76 -7.92 12.31
N ARG A 272 -11.89 -8.56 11.99
CA ARG A 272 -12.76 -9.22 13.00
C ARG A 272 -12.05 -10.35 13.76
N ASP A 273 -11.19 -11.05 13.06
CA ASP A 273 -10.37 -12.18 13.54
C ASP A 273 -9.08 -11.73 14.24
N GLY A 274 -8.76 -10.44 14.24
CA GLY A 274 -7.70 -9.88 15.06
C GLY A 274 -6.44 -9.43 14.33
N VAL A 275 -6.35 -9.61 13.01
CA VAL A 275 -5.22 -9.12 12.21
C VAL A 275 -5.18 -7.60 12.19
N VAL A 276 -3.97 -7.05 12.35
CA VAL A 276 -3.71 -5.60 12.31
C VAL A 276 -2.67 -5.32 11.21
N PRO A 277 -2.89 -4.37 10.29
CA PRO A 277 -1.84 -3.92 9.39
C PRO A 277 -0.78 -3.10 10.13
N GLY A 278 0.48 -3.28 9.74
CA GLY A 278 1.61 -2.55 10.31
C GLY A 278 2.57 -2.00 9.26
N SER A 279 3.09 -0.82 9.59
CA SER A 279 4.05 -0.02 8.86
C SER A 279 3.68 0.44 7.45
N ALA A 280 4.09 1.67 7.16
CA ALA A 280 4.15 2.32 5.87
C ALA A 280 2.89 2.18 5.02
N PRO A 281 1.73 2.65 5.52
CA PRO A 281 0.48 2.50 4.82
C PRO A 281 0.39 3.38 3.57
N PHE A 282 -0.48 2.97 2.65
CA PHE A 282 -1.01 3.83 1.61
C PHE A 282 -2.50 3.55 1.45
N VAL A 283 -3.33 4.60 1.39
CA VAL A 283 -4.77 4.49 1.21
C VAL A 283 -5.19 4.93 -0.18
N SER A 284 -6.17 4.22 -0.75
CA SER A 284 -6.85 4.60 -1.98
C SER A 284 -8.35 4.32 -1.86
N THR A 285 -9.15 4.92 -2.74
CA THR A 285 -10.57 4.58 -2.90
C THR A 285 -10.76 3.62 -4.07
N ILE A 286 -11.70 2.71 -3.96
CA ILE A 286 -12.12 1.83 -5.06
C ILE A 286 -13.64 1.82 -5.16
N ASN A 287 -14.16 1.84 -6.39
CA ASN A 287 -15.58 1.56 -6.62
C ASN A 287 -15.72 0.06 -6.86
N THR A 288 -16.46 -0.61 -5.98
CA THR A 288 -16.87 -2.01 -6.19
C THR A 288 -18.36 -2.06 -6.50
N GLU A 289 -18.87 -3.25 -6.82
CA GLU A 289 -20.32 -3.44 -6.99
C GLU A 289 -21.14 -3.12 -5.72
N LYS A 290 -20.51 -3.15 -4.53
CA LYS A 290 -21.16 -2.74 -3.28
C LYS A 290 -21.19 -1.23 -3.06
N GLY A 291 -20.47 -0.49 -3.88
CA GLY A 291 -20.24 0.93 -3.73
C GLY A 291 -18.78 1.27 -3.48
N GLU A 292 -18.56 2.51 -3.08
CA GLU A 292 -17.22 3.02 -2.75
C GLU A 292 -16.70 2.35 -1.48
N ALA A 293 -15.43 1.98 -1.50
CA ALA A 293 -14.69 1.51 -0.35
C ALA A 293 -13.32 2.19 -0.29
N ILE A 294 -12.75 2.23 0.90
CA ILE A 294 -11.32 2.54 1.07
C ILE A 294 -10.52 1.25 1.18
N ILE A 295 -9.34 1.25 0.58
CA ILE A 295 -8.36 0.16 0.62
C ILE A 295 -7.05 0.68 1.20
N VAL A 296 -6.39 -0.13 2.00
CA VAL A 296 -5.13 0.19 2.68
C VAL A 296 -4.12 -0.92 2.39
N SER A 297 -2.94 -0.54 1.92
CA SER A 297 -1.75 -1.39 1.89
C SER A 297 -0.96 -1.22 3.19
N SER A 298 -0.16 -2.22 3.54
CA SER A 298 0.81 -2.14 4.64
C SER A 298 2.06 -2.94 4.30
N LYS A 299 3.18 -2.69 4.98
CA LYS A 299 4.40 -3.48 4.78
C LYS A 299 4.23 -4.90 5.31
N TRP A 300 3.74 -5.02 6.54
CA TRP A 300 3.51 -6.29 7.23
C TRP A 300 2.14 -6.33 7.90
N MET A 301 1.80 -7.49 8.47
CA MET A 301 0.61 -7.67 9.28
C MET A 301 1.00 -8.26 10.63
N ILE A 302 0.16 -8.02 11.64
CA ILE A 302 0.36 -8.47 13.01
C ILE A 302 -0.73 -9.48 13.33
N VAL A 303 -0.32 -10.68 13.74
CA VAL A 303 -1.19 -11.81 14.09
C VAL A 303 -0.73 -12.36 15.42
N GLU A 304 -1.64 -12.56 16.37
CA GLU A 304 -1.30 -13.09 17.70
C GLU A 304 -0.11 -12.35 18.35
N ASN A 305 -0.05 -11.01 18.17
CA ASN A 305 1.02 -10.17 18.69
C ASN A 305 2.41 -10.45 18.09
N GLU A 306 2.46 -10.90 16.85
CA GLU A 306 3.71 -11.16 16.13
C GLU A 306 3.63 -10.62 14.70
N VAL A 307 4.75 -10.11 14.17
CA VAL A 307 4.85 -9.66 12.78
C VAL A 307 4.85 -10.86 11.82
N ARG A 308 4.10 -10.75 10.74
CA ARG A 308 3.92 -11.74 9.67
C ARG A 308 3.98 -11.08 8.31
N ASN A 309 4.19 -11.92 7.29
CA ASN A 309 4.17 -11.48 5.91
C ASN A 309 2.79 -10.91 5.58
N CYS A 310 2.71 -9.63 5.22
CA CYS A 310 1.48 -9.08 4.68
C CYS A 310 1.35 -9.50 3.22
N GLN A 311 0.24 -10.15 2.89
CA GLN A 311 -0.08 -10.57 1.53
C GLN A 311 -1.49 -10.16 1.11
N ASP A 312 -2.10 -9.27 1.89
CA ASP A 312 -3.48 -8.83 1.76
C ASP A 312 -3.54 -7.30 1.82
N LEU A 313 -4.42 -6.68 1.03
CA LEU A 313 -4.89 -5.32 1.30
C LEU A 313 -6.04 -5.39 2.30
N PHE A 314 -6.25 -4.29 3.01
CA PHE A 314 -7.34 -4.13 3.97
C PHE A 314 -8.40 -3.23 3.36
N ILE A 315 -9.66 -3.68 3.30
CA ILE A 315 -10.77 -2.94 2.68
C ILE A 315 -11.85 -2.60 3.73
N ASN A 316 -12.46 -1.42 3.60
CA ASN A 316 -13.56 -0.98 4.46
C ASN A 316 -14.60 -0.17 3.66
N TYR A 317 -15.87 -0.50 3.85
CA TYR A 317 -17.03 0.10 3.16
C TYR A 317 -17.75 1.18 3.99
N THR A 318 -17.23 1.46 5.18
CA THR A 318 -17.79 2.39 6.16
C THR A 318 -16.76 3.45 6.50
N ASP A 319 -16.03 3.94 5.49
CA ASP A 319 -15.04 5.02 5.59
C ASP A 319 -14.04 4.88 6.75
N GLY A 320 -13.65 3.66 7.09
CA GLY A 320 -12.67 3.35 8.12
C GLY A 320 -13.25 3.11 9.52
N TYR A 321 -14.57 3.25 9.70
CA TYR A 321 -15.24 2.85 10.94
C TYR A 321 -15.35 1.33 11.04
N GLY A 322 -15.26 0.80 12.27
CA GLY A 322 -15.46 -0.62 12.56
C GLY A 322 -14.34 -1.52 12.07
N TYR A 323 -14.69 -2.78 11.79
CA TYR A 323 -13.73 -3.79 11.35
C TYR A 323 -13.44 -3.70 9.86
N TRP A 324 -12.23 -4.11 9.50
CA TRP A 324 -11.76 -4.19 8.13
C TRP A 324 -11.79 -5.63 7.61
N ASP A 325 -12.04 -5.79 6.32
CA ASP A 325 -11.90 -7.06 5.62
C ASP A 325 -10.55 -7.13 4.91
N ARG A 326 -10.13 -8.34 4.53
CA ARG A 326 -8.90 -8.58 3.76
C ARG A 326 -9.23 -9.00 2.33
N ILE A 327 -8.46 -8.49 1.37
CA ILE A 327 -8.54 -8.83 -0.06
C ILE A 327 -7.14 -9.11 -0.60
N PRO A 328 -6.98 -9.91 -1.65
CA PRO A 328 -5.66 -10.22 -2.18
C PRO A 328 -4.96 -9.00 -2.79
N MET A 329 -3.63 -8.97 -2.70
CA MET A 329 -2.80 -8.03 -3.43
C MET A 329 -2.58 -8.46 -4.89
N PRO A 330 -2.47 -7.52 -5.85
CA PRO A 330 -2.04 -7.81 -7.22
C PRO A 330 -0.70 -8.54 -7.32
N ILE A 331 0.27 -8.19 -6.47
CA ILE A 331 1.61 -8.76 -6.43
C ILE A 331 1.85 -9.41 -5.06
N SER A 332 2.42 -10.61 -5.09
CA SER A 332 2.91 -11.30 -3.90
C SER A 332 4.43 -11.10 -3.75
N TYR A 333 4.89 -10.94 -2.51
CA TYR A 333 6.30 -10.69 -2.18
C TYR A 333 6.64 -11.31 -0.82
N ASN A 334 7.90 -11.28 -0.40
CA ASN A 334 8.30 -11.66 0.96
C ASN A 334 8.66 -10.40 1.75
N CYS A 335 8.09 -10.21 2.94
CA CYS A 335 8.29 -9.00 3.76
C CYS A 335 8.63 -9.28 5.23
N VAL A 336 8.82 -10.55 5.64
CA VAL A 336 9.20 -10.91 7.04
C VAL A 336 10.68 -10.65 7.32
N ASN A 337 11.48 -10.22 6.33
CA ASN A 337 12.84 -9.81 6.59
C ASN A 337 12.96 -8.31 6.92
N THR A 338 13.98 -8.06 7.75
CA THR A 338 14.29 -6.88 8.55
C THR A 338 14.24 -5.53 7.81
N GLU A 339 14.39 -4.43 8.56
CA GLU A 339 14.54 -3.05 8.06
C GLU A 339 15.56 -2.90 6.90
N VAL A 340 16.47 -3.87 6.74
CA VAL A 340 17.52 -3.89 5.70
C VAL A 340 16.96 -4.16 4.29
N GLU A 341 15.97 -5.03 4.14
CA GLU A 341 15.52 -5.46 2.81
C GLU A 341 14.49 -4.52 2.18
N ASN A 342 13.74 -3.73 2.96
CA ASN A 342 12.75 -2.74 2.49
C ASN A 342 11.76 -3.20 1.40
N SER A 343 11.54 -4.50 1.25
CA SER A 343 10.48 -5.03 0.40
C SER A 343 9.13 -4.54 0.89
N ALA A 344 8.31 -4.08 -0.06
CA ALA A 344 6.99 -3.49 0.14
C ALA A 344 6.92 -2.30 1.10
N TYR A 345 8.05 -1.72 1.49
CA TYR A 345 8.07 -0.52 2.33
C TYR A 345 7.45 0.66 1.56
N SER A 346 6.38 1.21 2.13
CA SER A 346 5.57 2.30 1.55
C SER A 346 5.09 2.02 0.13
N GLN A 347 4.64 0.79 -0.13
CA GLN A 347 4.02 0.42 -1.40
C GLN A 347 2.78 1.26 -1.71
N SER A 348 2.56 1.60 -2.99
CA SER A 348 1.39 2.40 -3.40
C SER A 348 0.35 1.55 -4.11
N ILE A 349 -0.91 1.91 -3.89
CA ILE A 349 -2.08 1.28 -4.50
C ILE A 349 -3.00 2.34 -5.11
N LEU A 350 -3.68 1.99 -6.19
CA LEU A 350 -4.71 2.81 -6.82
C LEU A 350 -5.96 1.94 -7.07
N GLY A 351 -7.12 2.38 -6.56
CA GLY A 351 -8.40 1.80 -6.94
C GLY A 351 -9.02 2.52 -8.14
N GLY A 352 -9.62 1.74 -9.03
CA GLY A 352 -10.47 2.19 -10.13
C GLY A 352 -11.90 1.65 -10.00
N ASP A 353 -12.54 1.41 -11.13
CA ASP A 353 -13.85 0.73 -11.18
C ASP A 353 -13.64 -0.78 -11.23
N ASN A 354 -13.79 -1.42 -10.07
CA ASN A 354 -13.60 -2.86 -9.85
C ASN A 354 -12.20 -3.38 -10.26
N GLU A 355 -11.21 -2.50 -10.34
CA GLU A 355 -9.83 -2.80 -10.70
C GLU A 355 -8.87 -2.11 -9.73
N LEU A 356 -7.88 -2.85 -9.27
CA LEU A 356 -6.81 -2.44 -8.38
C LEU A 356 -5.50 -2.40 -9.14
N PHE A 357 -4.67 -1.41 -8.85
CA PHE A 357 -3.29 -1.34 -9.30
C PHE A 357 -2.38 -1.22 -8.08
N GLN A 358 -1.21 -1.84 -8.15
CA GLN A 358 -0.21 -1.83 -7.10
C GLN A 358 1.15 -1.58 -7.72
N LEU A 359 1.93 -0.71 -7.08
CA LEU A 359 3.35 -0.55 -7.35
C LEU A 359 4.11 -0.84 -6.06
N VAL A 360 4.97 -1.86 -6.09
CA VAL A 360 5.60 -2.45 -4.92
C VAL A 360 7.04 -2.84 -5.23
N THR A 361 7.90 -2.80 -4.21
CA THR A 361 9.27 -3.29 -4.28
C THR A 361 9.33 -4.72 -3.78
N VAL A 362 10.00 -5.60 -4.52
CA VAL A 362 10.04 -7.04 -4.25
C VAL A 362 11.48 -7.52 -4.24
N ASN A 363 11.92 -8.13 -3.14
CA ASN A 363 13.26 -8.70 -3.02
C ASN A 363 13.52 -9.71 -4.14
N ASN A 364 14.63 -9.53 -4.84
CA ASN A 364 15.15 -10.45 -5.82
C ASN A 364 16.25 -11.28 -5.18
N GLU A 365 15.93 -12.55 -4.88
CA GLU A 365 16.83 -13.47 -4.16
C GLU A 365 18.19 -13.67 -4.86
N LYS A 366 18.30 -13.41 -6.16
CA LYS A 366 19.58 -13.52 -6.89
C LYS A 366 20.48 -12.32 -6.69
N THR A 367 19.90 -11.12 -6.72
CA THR A 367 20.67 -9.86 -6.62
C THR A 367 20.72 -9.33 -5.19
N GLN A 368 19.83 -9.80 -4.31
CA GLN A 368 19.60 -9.28 -2.96
C GLN A 368 19.16 -7.81 -2.95
N LEU A 369 18.64 -7.32 -4.09
CA LEU A 369 18.08 -5.99 -4.26
C LEU A 369 16.58 -6.11 -4.54
N ASN A 370 15.82 -5.06 -4.27
CA ASN A 370 14.42 -5.02 -4.62
C ASN A 370 14.20 -4.58 -6.07
N ASP A 371 13.46 -5.39 -6.80
CA ASP A 371 12.88 -5.02 -8.09
C ASP A 371 11.65 -4.13 -7.88
N LEU A 372 11.46 -3.13 -8.73
CA LEU A 372 10.21 -2.36 -8.78
C LEU A 372 9.20 -3.12 -9.66
N MET A 373 8.05 -3.48 -9.09
CA MET A 373 7.02 -4.26 -9.77
C MET A 373 5.68 -3.53 -9.77
N PHE A 374 5.02 -3.58 -10.91
CA PHE A 374 3.64 -3.13 -11.09
C PHE A 374 2.73 -4.32 -11.32
N GLY A 375 1.54 -4.28 -10.72
CA GLY A 375 0.52 -5.28 -10.98
C GLY A 375 -0.88 -4.69 -10.96
N SER A 376 -1.80 -5.38 -11.61
CA SER A 376 -3.22 -5.09 -11.55
C SER A 376 -4.02 -6.32 -11.18
N LEU A 377 -5.14 -6.08 -10.51
CA LEU A 377 -6.12 -7.08 -10.11
C LEU A 377 -7.50 -6.54 -10.39
N LYS A 378 -8.28 -7.25 -11.21
CA LYS A 378 -9.73 -7.04 -11.21
C LYS A 378 -10.34 -7.72 -10.02
N LEU A 379 -11.01 -6.95 -9.18
CA LEU A 379 -11.78 -7.56 -8.10
C LEU A 379 -12.83 -8.46 -8.75
N PRO A 380 -12.85 -9.77 -8.44
CA PRO A 380 -13.89 -10.64 -8.94
C PRO A 380 -15.24 -10.10 -8.47
N ASP A 381 -16.26 -10.21 -9.32
CA ASP A 381 -17.61 -9.80 -8.98
C ASP A 381 -17.99 -10.46 -7.64
N PHE A 382 -18.46 -9.61 -6.73
CA PHE A 382 -19.05 -9.87 -5.42
C PHE A 382 -18.13 -10.04 -4.16
N THR A 383 -18.50 -9.27 -3.14
CA THR A 383 -18.01 -9.30 -1.74
C THR A 383 -19.07 -9.91 -0.81
N ILE A 384 -18.70 -10.61 0.27
CA ILE A 384 -19.65 -10.98 1.35
C ILE A 384 -19.91 -9.80 2.28
N ASP A 385 -21.15 -9.65 2.76
CA ASP A 385 -21.51 -8.78 3.88
C ASP A 385 -21.33 -9.54 5.21
N ALA A 386 -20.42 -9.06 6.06
CA ALA A 386 -20.15 -9.66 7.37
C ALA A 386 -21.35 -9.63 8.34
N LYS A 387 -22.41 -8.85 8.06
CA LYS A 387 -23.65 -8.90 8.85
C LYS A 387 -24.47 -10.18 8.63
N GLN A 388 -24.26 -10.90 7.52
CA GLN A 388 -24.95 -12.17 7.26
C GLN A 388 -24.31 -13.36 8.00
N MET A 389 -23.11 -13.20 8.58
CA MET A 389 -22.47 -14.19 9.46
C MET A 389 -22.89 -13.99 10.93
N GLY A 390 -24.14 -13.57 11.15
CA GLY A 390 -24.70 -13.41 12.49
C GLY A 390 -24.53 -14.69 13.30
N GLU A 391 -23.95 -14.53 14.49
CA GLU A 391 -24.34 -15.22 15.72
C GLU A 391 -24.85 -16.65 15.53
N GLU A 392 -23.97 -17.63 15.32
CA GLU A 392 -24.32 -19.01 15.67
C GLU A 392 -23.09 -19.85 16.02
N ASN A 393 -23.18 -20.42 17.21
CA ASN A 393 -22.12 -21.07 17.97
C ASN A 393 -21.60 -22.36 17.32
N ASN A 394 -20.38 -22.74 17.75
CA ASN A 394 -19.70 -24.04 17.59
C ASN A 394 -18.96 -24.29 16.27
N ILE A 395 -17.73 -23.77 16.19
CA ILE A 395 -16.74 -24.21 15.21
C ILE A 395 -15.53 -24.83 15.92
N LEU A 396 -15.45 -26.16 15.86
CA LEU A 396 -14.21 -26.91 16.08
C LEU A 396 -13.32 -26.71 14.85
N THR A 397 -12.21 -26.02 15.10
CA THR A 397 -11.20 -25.60 14.13
C THR A 397 -10.01 -26.57 14.24
N PHE A 398 -9.53 -27.13 13.13
CA PHE A 398 -8.15 -27.65 13.11
C PHE A 398 -7.22 -26.49 12.75
N LEU A 399 -6.24 -26.27 13.62
CA LEU A 399 -5.27 -25.18 13.63
C LEU A 399 -4.38 -25.18 12.38
N THR A 400 -4.58 -24.20 11.51
CA THR A 400 -3.47 -23.52 10.84
C THR A 400 -3.58 -22.03 11.17
N LYS A 401 -2.52 -21.46 11.75
CA LYS A 401 -2.51 -20.21 12.54
C LYS A 401 -2.92 -18.93 11.82
N ASP A 402 -3.17 -18.96 10.52
CA ASP A 402 -3.39 -17.75 9.71
C ASP A 402 -4.83 -17.64 9.12
N ALA A 403 -5.73 -18.55 9.50
CA ALA A 403 -7.09 -18.64 8.98
C ALA A 403 -8.05 -17.60 9.56
N THR A 404 -8.12 -16.41 8.96
CA THR A 404 -9.14 -15.42 9.35
C THR A 404 -10.51 -15.81 8.83
N SER A 405 -11.54 -15.89 9.67
CA SER A 405 -12.96 -16.04 9.25
C SER A 405 -13.22 -17.07 8.12
N SER A 406 -12.47 -18.19 8.11
CA SER A 406 -12.50 -19.26 7.09
C SER A 406 -11.78 -18.99 5.75
N ARG A 407 -10.80 -18.07 5.67
CA ARG A 407 -10.23 -17.58 4.38
C ARG A 407 -8.72 -17.77 4.12
N VAL A 408 -7.99 -18.48 4.97
CA VAL A 408 -6.57 -18.82 4.71
C VAL A 408 -6.30 -20.18 5.31
N ALA A 409 -5.63 -21.07 4.60
CA ALA A 409 -5.15 -22.31 5.21
C ALA A 409 -3.89 -22.77 4.50
N GLU A 410 -2.93 -23.23 5.30
CA GLU A 410 -1.65 -23.75 4.86
C GLU A 410 -1.74 -25.27 4.65
N LEU A 411 -1.34 -25.75 3.46
CA LEU A 411 -1.24 -27.18 3.16
C LEU A 411 0.21 -27.63 3.21
N THR A 412 0.71 -27.88 4.42
CA THR A 412 2.05 -28.41 4.63
C THR A 412 1.93 -29.87 5.05
N VAL A 413 2.02 -30.77 4.06
CA VAL A 413 2.19 -32.23 4.26
C VAL A 413 1.00 -32.94 4.95
N ILE A 414 -0.23 -32.57 4.58
CA ILE A 414 -1.42 -33.44 4.73
C ILE A 414 -2.23 -33.31 3.43
N SER A 415 -2.77 -34.44 2.94
CA SER A 415 -3.37 -34.54 1.60
C SER A 415 -4.67 -33.74 1.41
N ARG A 416 -5.24 -33.09 2.45
CA ARG A 416 -6.57 -32.47 2.38
C ARG A 416 -6.73 -31.24 3.26
N LEU A 417 -7.25 -30.15 2.67
CA LEU A 417 -7.78 -28.97 3.36
C LEU A 417 -9.30 -29.00 3.29
N ARG A 418 -10.00 -28.82 4.42
CA ARG A 418 -11.48 -28.79 4.49
C ARG A 418 -11.96 -27.45 5.04
N ILE A 419 -12.90 -26.82 4.34
CA ILE A 419 -13.46 -25.52 4.67
C ILE A 419 -14.97 -25.64 4.72
N LYS A 420 -15.58 -25.34 5.86
CA LYS A 420 -17.04 -25.26 6.01
C LYS A 420 -17.53 -23.91 5.51
N VAL A 421 -18.56 -23.94 4.68
CA VAL A 421 -19.18 -22.73 4.13
C VAL A 421 -20.64 -22.69 4.60
N PRO A 422 -21.19 -21.52 5.00
CA PRO A 422 -22.62 -21.42 5.34
C PRO A 422 -23.49 -21.90 4.19
N SER A 423 -24.48 -22.75 4.50
CA SER A 423 -25.29 -23.50 3.53
C SER A 423 -26.23 -22.66 2.64
N THR A 424 -26.16 -21.34 2.72
CA THR A 424 -27.10 -20.39 2.09
C THR A 424 -26.45 -19.47 1.05
N ASN A 425 -25.13 -19.52 0.85
CA ASN A 425 -24.44 -18.50 0.06
C ASN A 425 -24.03 -19.02 -1.34
N PHE A 426 -24.33 -18.23 -2.37
CA PHE A 426 -23.93 -18.50 -3.74
C PHE A 426 -22.46 -18.12 -3.94
N ILE A 427 -21.57 -19.07 -4.23
CA ILE A 427 -20.15 -18.78 -4.51
C ILE A 427 -19.96 -18.59 -6.00
N ASN A 428 -19.47 -17.43 -6.40
CA ASN A 428 -19.11 -17.13 -7.79
C ASN A 428 -17.74 -17.71 -8.11
N SER A 429 -16.74 -17.44 -7.24
CA SER A 429 -15.38 -17.91 -7.48
C SER A 429 -14.61 -18.18 -6.19
N ILE A 430 -13.54 -18.97 -6.32
CA ILE A 430 -12.57 -19.27 -5.27
C ILE A 430 -11.19 -18.89 -5.80
N ALA A 431 -10.47 -18.02 -5.09
CA ALA A 431 -9.06 -17.75 -5.37
C ALA A 431 -8.18 -18.62 -4.48
N ILE A 432 -7.27 -19.34 -5.10
CA ILE A 432 -6.27 -20.16 -4.42
C ILE A 432 -4.90 -19.59 -4.76
N ARG A 433 -4.13 -19.18 -3.75
CA ARG A 433 -2.71 -18.85 -3.90
C ARG A 433 -1.89 -20.06 -3.53
N TYR A 434 -0.94 -20.42 -4.39
CA TYR A 434 -0.02 -21.54 -4.16
C TYR A 434 1.43 -21.11 -4.38
N ARG A 435 2.36 -21.71 -3.62
CA ARG A 435 3.81 -21.53 -3.78
C ARG A 435 4.33 -22.34 -4.98
N SER A 436 5.44 -21.90 -5.57
CA SER A 436 6.12 -22.60 -6.68
C SER A 436 6.17 -24.13 -6.47
N VAL A 437 5.61 -24.87 -7.42
CA VAL A 437 5.67 -26.34 -7.46
C VAL A 437 6.85 -26.78 -8.33
N SER A 438 7.60 -27.79 -7.87
CA SER A 438 8.78 -28.29 -8.62
C SER A 438 8.40 -28.89 -9.99
N TYR A 439 7.17 -29.41 -10.10
CA TYR A 439 6.57 -30.01 -11.28
C TYR A 439 5.10 -29.56 -11.40
N PRO A 440 4.53 -29.48 -12.62
CA PRO A 440 3.09 -29.29 -12.79
C PRO A 440 2.34 -30.33 -11.95
N SER A 441 1.35 -29.86 -11.17
CA SER A 441 0.63 -30.70 -10.21
C SER A 441 -0.87 -30.51 -10.39
N THR A 442 -1.69 -31.41 -9.86
CA THR A 442 -3.16 -31.30 -9.98
C THR A 442 -3.79 -31.35 -8.60
N LEU A 443 -4.55 -30.30 -8.26
CA LEU A 443 -5.42 -30.29 -7.09
C LEU A 443 -6.82 -30.75 -7.48
N LEU A 444 -7.49 -31.45 -6.57
CA LEU A 444 -8.90 -31.76 -6.63
C LEU A 444 -9.65 -30.84 -5.66
N LEU A 445 -10.45 -29.94 -6.21
CA LEU A 445 -11.35 -29.09 -5.45
C LEU A 445 -12.74 -29.71 -5.46
N TRP A 446 -13.17 -30.18 -4.31
CA TRP A 446 -14.50 -30.72 -4.08
C TRP A 446 -15.43 -29.61 -3.63
N ILE A 447 -16.54 -29.44 -4.34
CA ILE A 447 -17.63 -28.53 -3.96
C ILE A 447 -18.92 -29.35 -4.02
N ASN A 448 -19.70 -29.39 -2.93
CA ASN A 448 -20.94 -30.19 -2.87
C ASN A 448 -20.74 -31.66 -3.26
N ASN A 449 -19.61 -32.26 -2.85
CA ASN A 449 -19.18 -33.61 -3.24
C ASN A 449 -18.97 -33.82 -4.75
N GLN A 450 -18.88 -32.75 -5.55
CA GLN A 450 -18.49 -32.80 -6.95
C GLN A 450 -17.02 -32.39 -7.10
N PRO A 451 -16.15 -33.27 -7.63
CA PRO A 451 -14.74 -32.98 -7.79
C PRO A 451 -14.49 -32.10 -9.02
N ARG A 452 -13.62 -31.11 -8.88
CA ARG A 452 -13.13 -30.24 -9.95
C ARG A 452 -11.60 -30.30 -10.00
N LEU A 453 -11.04 -30.55 -11.18
CA LEU A 453 -9.60 -30.58 -11.37
C LEU A 453 -9.05 -29.16 -11.53
N ILE A 454 -7.99 -28.87 -10.78
CA ILE A 454 -7.24 -27.62 -10.87
C ILE A 454 -5.80 -27.97 -11.23
N TYR A 455 -5.36 -27.47 -12.37
CA TYR A 455 -3.98 -27.64 -12.82
C TYR A 455 -3.09 -26.54 -12.26
N LEU A 456 -2.09 -26.94 -11.49
CA LEU A 456 -1.04 -26.05 -11.01
C LEU A 456 0.11 -26.07 -12.01
N GLU A 457 0.41 -24.90 -12.56
CA GLU A 457 1.59 -24.75 -13.41
C GLU A 457 2.83 -24.52 -12.57
N LYS A 458 3.97 -25.03 -13.06
CA LYS A 458 5.28 -24.63 -12.55
C LYS A 458 5.44 -23.13 -12.75
N THR A 459 5.80 -22.42 -11.68
CA THR A 459 6.04 -20.97 -11.72
C THR A 459 7.44 -20.65 -11.20
N HIS A 460 8.11 -19.71 -11.85
CA HIS A 460 9.38 -19.15 -11.36
C HIS A 460 9.17 -18.09 -10.27
N LYS A 461 7.91 -17.69 -10.03
CA LYS A 461 7.53 -16.75 -8.98
C LYS A 461 7.38 -17.50 -7.66
N LYS A 462 7.56 -16.78 -6.55
CA LYS A 462 7.35 -17.34 -5.20
C LYS A 462 5.93 -17.86 -5.03
N PHE A 463 4.93 -17.09 -5.48
CA PHE A 463 3.52 -17.48 -5.44
C PHE A 463 2.82 -17.24 -6.78
N LYS A 464 1.71 -17.94 -7.01
CA LYS A 464 0.79 -17.71 -8.14
C LYS A 464 -0.65 -17.89 -7.67
N TRP A 465 -1.55 -17.10 -8.26
CA TRP A 465 -2.99 -17.22 -8.02
C TRP A 465 -3.68 -18.07 -9.08
N ILE A 466 -4.71 -18.80 -8.66
CA ILE A 466 -5.67 -19.51 -9.52
C ILE A 466 -7.07 -19.13 -9.07
N PHE A 467 -7.96 -18.91 -10.02
CA PHE A 467 -9.36 -18.61 -9.76
C PHE A 467 -10.24 -19.69 -10.36
N VAL A 468 -11.02 -20.34 -9.51
CA VAL A 468 -12.00 -21.34 -9.92
C VAL A 468 -13.38 -20.71 -9.90
N LYS A 469 -14.03 -20.66 -11.06
CA LYS A 469 -15.42 -20.22 -11.15
C LYS A 469 -16.35 -21.33 -10.68
N VAL A 470 -17.13 -21.09 -9.65
CA VAL A 470 -17.98 -22.06 -8.96
C VAL A 470 -19.43 -21.94 -9.40
N ASN A 471 -20.00 -20.73 -9.35
CA ASN A 471 -21.39 -20.42 -9.73
C ASN A 471 -22.45 -21.37 -9.15
N GLU A 472 -22.29 -21.80 -7.90
CA GLU A 472 -23.26 -22.68 -7.23
C GLU A 472 -23.40 -22.32 -5.74
N ILE A 473 -24.54 -22.70 -5.16
CA ILE A 473 -24.77 -22.65 -3.71
C ILE A 473 -24.01 -23.81 -3.08
N ILE A 474 -23.25 -23.56 -2.02
CA ILE A 474 -22.54 -24.62 -1.30
C ILE A 474 -23.36 -25.05 -0.09
N TYR A 475 -23.74 -26.33 -0.04
CA TYR A 475 -24.62 -26.89 0.98
C TYR A 475 -23.87 -27.39 2.22
N SER A 476 -22.54 -27.59 2.14
CA SER A 476 -21.78 -28.20 3.23
C SER A 476 -20.33 -27.73 3.32
N GLU A 477 -19.43 -28.37 2.57
CA GLU A 477 -17.99 -28.23 2.73
C GLU A 477 -17.29 -28.17 1.37
N ILE A 478 -16.17 -27.45 1.36
CA ILE A 478 -15.20 -27.45 0.29
C ILE A 478 -13.98 -28.24 0.76
N PHE A 479 -13.44 -29.12 -0.07
CA PHE A 479 -12.13 -29.73 0.20
C PHE A 479 -11.17 -29.54 -0.96
N ILE A 480 -9.90 -29.32 -0.64
CA ILE A 480 -8.82 -29.32 -1.62
C ILE A 480 -7.90 -30.51 -1.31
N GLU A 481 -7.66 -31.36 -2.30
CA GLU A 481 -6.81 -32.55 -2.20
C GLU A 481 -5.72 -32.54 -3.28
N ASP A 482 -4.50 -32.96 -2.95
CA ASP A 482 -3.46 -33.20 -3.96
C ASP A 482 -3.58 -34.62 -4.53
N LEU A 483 -3.73 -34.74 -5.85
CA LEU A 483 -3.92 -36.03 -6.53
C LEU A 483 -2.62 -36.77 -6.86
N GLN A 484 -1.47 -36.10 -6.89
CA GLN A 484 -0.25 -36.67 -7.49
C GLN A 484 0.90 -36.91 -6.52
N GLY A 485 0.72 -36.63 -5.23
CA GLY A 485 1.78 -36.83 -4.23
C GLY A 485 2.99 -35.94 -4.51
N ALA A 486 2.76 -34.73 -5.03
CA ALA A 486 3.82 -33.75 -5.19
C ALA A 486 4.41 -33.44 -3.81
N ARG A 487 5.73 -33.51 -3.69
CA ARG A 487 6.42 -33.53 -2.39
C ARG A 487 6.15 -32.29 -1.51
N THR A 488 5.59 -31.20 -2.04
CA THR A 488 5.02 -30.08 -1.27
C THR A 488 4.16 -29.19 -2.20
N ILE A 489 2.87 -28.98 -1.89
CA ILE A 489 2.05 -27.89 -2.46
C ILE A 489 1.61 -27.02 -1.28
N GLU A 490 2.26 -25.89 -1.09
CA GLU A 490 1.89 -24.95 -0.03
C GLU A 490 0.83 -23.99 -0.57
N ILE A 491 -0.41 -24.18 -0.13
CA ILE A 491 -1.47 -23.17 -0.30
C ILE A 491 -1.22 -22.10 0.74
N ASP A 492 -1.03 -20.86 0.30
CA ASP A 492 -0.67 -19.76 1.20
C ASP A 492 -1.92 -18.94 1.57
N SER A 493 -2.93 -18.90 0.70
CA SER A 493 -4.25 -18.35 1.02
C SER A 493 -5.35 -18.92 0.12
N CYS A 494 -6.59 -18.93 0.63
CA CYS A 494 -7.75 -19.41 -0.10
C CYS A 494 -8.95 -18.49 0.16
N ASN A 495 -9.23 -17.58 -0.77
CA ASN A 495 -10.29 -16.58 -0.65
C ASN A 495 -11.56 -17.02 -1.39
N PHE A 496 -12.71 -16.83 -0.76
CA PHE A 496 -14.02 -17.16 -1.30
C PHE A 496 -14.79 -15.89 -1.65
N TYR A 497 -15.33 -15.83 -2.88
CA TYR A 497 -16.11 -14.70 -3.39
C TYR A 497 -17.54 -15.14 -3.64
N PHE A 498 -18.49 -14.44 -3.03
CA PHE A 498 -19.89 -14.84 -2.96
C PHE A 498 -20.78 -13.77 -3.58
N LYS A 499 -21.75 -14.19 -4.38
CA LYS A 499 -22.77 -13.34 -5.00
C LYS A 499 -23.92 -13.12 -4.02
N ASN A 500 -24.35 -11.86 -3.89
CA ASN A 500 -25.61 -11.51 -3.23
C ASN A 500 -26.82 -11.96 -4.06
#